data_AF-A0A1I7UDS3-F1
#
_entry.id   AF-A0A1I7UDS3-F1
#
_cell.length_a   1.000
_cell.length_b   1.000
_cell.length_c   1.000
_cell.angle_alpha   90.00
_cell.angle_beta   90.00
_cell.angle_gamma   90.00
#
_symmetry.space_group_name_H-M   'P 1'
#
loop_
_entity.id
_entity.type
_entity.pdbx_description
1 polymer ?
#
loop_
_entity_poly.entity_id
_entity_poly.type
_entity_poly.pdbx_seq_one_letter_code
_entity_poly.pdbx_strand_id
1 'polypeptide(L)'
;MYEYEIYQVDREEKLRVSGAGMLNASWTCNVDEFGIPDYITKAGGMLPGNNGRNERNLFGDYDLDNFPTNEGRFLKLESRLLIEKQRLNQFKTYQPEENNAEIDYEDFNDLLFVRRDVAEMYTDEELKVLKNRKMVNEAIEETEDRIKLMENKILPFYNQKNNVHPKFEILLTKRKGNSPPVVLERVNYTGDLHKAGENLMKFMFSNRRHAIQVTTLGVYPKCSTQLPHDLKIRIKNLKSRGEGPLELERLSQHIDESSYPLEIVDIEKHSFDDIEDLIHKICASCKVLILNGNIDYVLPFLRFLKNQKCTLHFDVILISKSKPSLNLYGIGWKPTNLLAIPMDLKYGIRKNTVPKSSTLLKMK
;
A
#
# COMPACT_ATOMS: atom_id res chain seq x y z
N MET A 1 10.16 -15.94 0.82
CA MET A 1 9.77 -14.84 -0.07
C MET A 1 10.95 -14.51 -0.95
N TYR A 2 10.72 -14.37 -2.25
CA TYR A 2 11.71 -13.87 -3.21
C TYR A 2 11.26 -12.46 -3.59
N GLU A 3 12.17 -11.50 -3.63
CA GLU A 3 11.91 -10.10 -3.96
C GLU A 3 12.94 -9.65 -4.99
N TYR A 4 12.56 -8.78 -5.91
CA TYR A 4 13.48 -8.14 -6.85
C TYR A 4 13.13 -6.66 -6.92
N GLU A 5 14.11 -5.81 -6.61
CA GLU A 5 13.92 -4.37 -6.44
C GLU A 5 15.09 -3.60 -7.06
N ILE A 6 14.83 -2.39 -7.53
CA ILE A 6 15.84 -1.48 -8.10
C ILE A 6 16.49 -0.72 -6.95
N TYR A 7 17.82 -0.71 -6.95
CA TYR A 7 18.64 0.08 -6.05
C TYR A 7 19.57 1.01 -6.83
N GLN A 8 19.72 2.23 -6.35
CA GLN A 8 20.85 3.09 -6.70
C GLN A 8 22.08 2.63 -5.91
N VAL A 9 23.20 2.37 -6.60
CA VAL A 9 24.37 1.68 -6.02
C VAL A 9 25.68 2.46 -6.08
N ASP A 10 25.70 3.64 -6.71
CA ASP A 10 26.86 4.52 -6.82
C ASP A 10 27.04 5.48 -5.63
N ARG A 11 26.41 5.15 -4.50
CA ARG A 11 26.49 5.90 -3.24
C ARG A 11 26.85 4.96 -2.09
N GLU A 12 27.37 5.53 -1.00
CA GLU A 12 27.81 4.75 0.17
C GLU A 12 26.68 3.87 0.73
N GLU A 13 25.49 4.46 0.87
CA GLU A 13 24.30 3.77 1.37
C GLU A 13 23.34 3.48 0.22
N LYS A 14 23.19 2.22 -0.16
CA LYS A 14 22.32 1.83 -1.27
C LYS A 14 20.88 2.28 -1.03
N LEU A 15 20.32 2.98 -2.00
CA LEU A 15 18.96 3.49 -1.93
C LEU A 15 18.04 2.60 -2.76
N ARG A 16 17.02 2.02 -2.15
CA ARG A 16 15.93 1.37 -2.89
C ARG A 16 15.09 2.44 -3.59
N VAL A 17 14.92 2.33 -4.91
CA VAL A 17 14.16 3.30 -5.72
C VAL A 17 12.87 2.73 -6.30
N SER A 18 12.67 1.40 -6.27
CA SER A 18 11.40 0.76 -6.63
C SER A 18 10.52 0.43 -5.41
N GLY A 19 9.25 0.09 -5.67
CA GLY A 19 8.27 -0.31 -4.66
C GLY A 19 7.44 0.87 -4.13
N ALA A 20 6.80 0.67 -2.98
CA ALA A 20 6.01 1.71 -2.33
C ALA A 20 6.93 2.80 -1.73
N GLY A 21 6.69 4.06 -2.10
CA GLY A 21 7.33 5.21 -1.48
C GLY A 21 6.85 5.40 -0.03
N MET A 22 7.77 5.65 0.90
CA MET A 22 7.42 5.89 2.31
C MET A 22 6.68 7.20 2.54
N LEU A 23 6.93 8.21 1.69
CA LEU A 23 6.34 9.54 1.82
C LEU A 23 4.95 9.62 1.16
N ASN A 24 4.88 9.41 -0.16
CA ASN A 24 3.64 9.60 -0.93
C ASN A 24 2.83 8.33 -1.18
N ALA A 25 3.29 7.16 -0.70
CA ALA A 25 2.70 5.84 -0.97
C ALA A 25 2.61 5.46 -2.47
N SER A 26 3.11 6.30 -3.38
CA SER A 26 3.15 6.01 -4.81
C SER A 26 4.04 4.80 -5.07
N TRP A 27 3.58 3.93 -5.96
CA TRP A 27 4.31 2.73 -6.33
C TRP A 27 5.21 3.02 -7.54
N THR A 28 6.49 2.64 -7.43
CA THR A 28 7.48 2.79 -8.50
C THR A 28 7.86 1.42 -9.03
N CYS A 29 7.55 1.13 -10.29
CA CYS A 29 8.00 -0.10 -10.96
C CYS A 29 9.35 0.12 -11.66
N ASN A 30 9.52 1.29 -12.28
CA ASN A 30 10.70 1.64 -13.05
C ASN A 30 11.19 3.04 -12.70
N VAL A 31 12.45 3.31 -13.02
CA VAL A 31 13.01 4.65 -12.99
C VAL A 31 13.69 4.94 -14.33
N ASP A 32 13.74 6.20 -14.74
CA ASP A 32 14.54 6.60 -15.90
C ASP A 32 16.05 6.65 -15.56
N GLU A 33 16.87 7.12 -16.50
CA GLU A 33 18.33 7.24 -16.35
C GLU A 33 18.77 8.22 -15.25
N PHE A 34 17.89 9.13 -14.82
CA PHE A 34 18.14 10.09 -13.73
C PHE A 34 17.62 9.60 -12.38
N GLY A 35 16.83 8.52 -12.38
CA GLY A 35 16.15 7.97 -11.21
C GLY A 35 14.71 8.46 -11.04
N ILE A 36 14.11 9.12 -12.02
CA ILE A 36 12.73 9.63 -11.94
C ILE A 36 11.76 8.46 -12.04
N PRO A 37 10.86 8.30 -11.06
CA PRO A 37 9.87 7.21 -11.06
C PRO A 37 8.95 7.18 -12.27
N ASP A 38 8.59 5.98 -12.69
CA ASP A 38 7.76 5.74 -13.86
C ASP A 38 6.35 6.34 -13.77
N TYR A 39 5.77 6.45 -12.57
CA TYR A 39 4.48 7.12 -12.41
C TYR A 39 4.54 8.62 -12.74
N ILE A 40 5.72 9.25 -12.61
CA ILE A 40 5.93 10.66 -12.98
C ILE A 40 6.21 10.78 -14.48
N THR A 41 7.06 9.91 -15.04
CA THR A 41 7.35 9.94 -16.49
C THR A 41 6.11 9.59 -17.32
N LYS A 42 5.28 8.64 -16.88
CA LYS A 42 3.97 8.33 -17.49
C LYS A 42 2.98 9.50 -17.43
N ALA A 43 3.11 10.37 -16.44
CA ALA A 43 2.33 11.61 -16.31
C ALA A 43 2.95 12.80 -17.09
N GLY A 44 3.85 12.54 -18.05
CA GLY A 44 4.50 13.56 -18.85
C GLY A 44 5.61 14.33 -18.12
N GLY A 45 6.15 13.77 -17.03
CA GLY A 45 7.21 14.41 -16.24
C GLY A 45 6.71 15.44 -15.22
N MET A 46 5.40 15.62 -15.09
CA MET A 46 4.80 16.56 -14.15
C MET A 46 4.86 16.02 -12.71
N LEU A 47 5.38 16.82 -11.78
CA LEU A 47 5.37 16.49 -10.35
C LEU A 47 3.93 16.37 -9.81
N PRO A 48 3.64 15.37 -8.95
CA PRO A 48 2.31 15.16 -8.39
C PRO A 48 1.90 16.28 -7.42
N GLY A 49 0.58 16.45 -7.24
CA GLY A 49 0.00 17.47 -6.36
C GLY A 49 0.08 18.90 -6.90
N ASN A 50 -0.25 19.88 -6.05
CA ASN A 50 -0.15 21.31 -6.34
C ASN A 50 -0.90 21.77 -7.62
N ASN A 51 -2.08 21.19 -7.86
CA ASN A 51 -2.92 21.45 -9.04
C ASN A 51 -4.32 21.97 -8.67
N GLY A 52 -4.49 22.47 -7.43
CA GLY A 52 -5.77 22.89 -6.88
C GLY A 52 -6.74 21.74 -6.53
N ARG A 53 -6.31 20.48 -6.61
CA ARG A 53 -7.10 19.30 -6.22
C ARG A 53 -6.57 18.71 -4.93
N ASN A 54 -7.39 17.89 -4.27
CA ASN A 54 -6.99 17.14 -3.09
C ASN A 54 -6.10 15.93 -3.49
N GLU A 55 -4.85 16.21 -3.82
CA GLU A 55 -3.85 15.25 -4.28
C GLU A 55 -2.56 15.40 -3.47
N ARG A 56 -1.92 14.27 -3.15
CA ARG A 56 -0.64 14.27 -2.44
C ARG A 56 0.50 14.70 -3.37
N ASN A 57 1.38 15.55 -2.87
CA ASN A 57 2.61 15.91 -3.56
C ASN A 57 3.68 14.81 -3.47
N LEU A 58 4.89 15.08 -3.97
CA LEU A 58 6.01 14.12 -3.95
C LEU A 58 6.40 13.65 -2.54
N PHE A 59 6.15 14.48 -1.52
CA PHE A 59 6.41 14.20 -0.10
C PHE A 59 5.22 13.62 0.66
N GLY A 60 4.10 13.40 -0.04
CA GLY A 60 2.90 12.80 0.55
C GLY A 60 1.95 13.80 1.22
N ASP A 61 2.32 15.08 1.27
CA ASP A 61 1.50 16.12 1.89
C ASP A 61 0.38 16.55 0.93
N TYR A 62 -0.78 16.92 1.46
CA TYR A 62 -1.85 17.53 0.68
C TYR A 62 -1.63 19.03 0.56
N ASP A 63 -1.73 19.55 -0.67
CA ASP A 63 -1.51 20.96 -0.93
C ASP A 63 -2.44 21.46 -2.03
N LEU A 64 -3.32 22.40 -1.65
CA LEU A 64 -4.31 22.99 -2.54
C LEU A 64 -3.75 24.17 -3.36
N ASP A 65 -2.51 24.58 -3.10
CA ASP A 65 -1.84 25.56 -3.95
C ASP A 65 -1.83 25.09 -5.41
N ASN A 66 -2.04 26.02 -6.34
CA ASN A 66 -2.07 25.70 -7.76
C ASN A 66 -0.82 26.26 -8.47
N PHE A 67 0.15 25.39 -8.72
CA PHE A 67 1.34 25.69 -9.50
C PHE A 67 1.22 25.00 -10.88
N PRO A 68 0.98 25.76 -11.97
CA PRO A 68 0.73 25.18 -13.28
C PRO A 68 2.00 24.62 -13.95
N THR A 69 3.19 25.02 -13.48
CA THR A 69 4.48 24.60 -14.03
C THR A 69 5.21 23.64 -13.10
N ASN A 70 6.05 22.79 -13.69
CA ASN A 70 6.85 21.85 -12.92
C ASN A 70 7.89 22.57 -12.05
N GLU A 71 8.44 23.69 -12.55
CA GLU A 71 9.39 24.53 -11.82
C GLU A 71 8.77 25.12 -10.55
N GLY A 72 7.52 25.59 -10.63
CA GLY A 72 6.80 26.11 -9.46
C GLY A 72 6.55 25.02 -8.41
N ARG A 73 6.12 23.83 -8.85
CA ARG A 73 5.96 22.67 -7.97
C ARG A 73 7.28 22.25 -7.33
N PHE A 74 8.35 22.24 -8.11
CA PHE A 74 9.68 21.88 -7.63
C PHE A 74 10.20 22.88 -6.59
N LEU A 75 10.10 24.19 -6.84
CA LEU A 75 10.47 25.23 -5.88
C LEU A 75 9.68 25.11 -4.57
N LYS A 76 8.39 24.75 -4.63
CA LYS A 76 7.58 24.50 -3.44
C LYS A 76 8.11 23.30 -2.64
N LEU A 77 8.51 22.22 -3.30
CA LEU A 77 9.14 21.07 -2.64
C LEU A 77 10.49 21.44 -2.01
N GLU A 78 11.34 22.21 -2.68
CA GLU A 78 12.59 22.72 -2.11
C GLU A 78 12.33 23.57 -0.85
N SER A 79 11.34 24.46 -0.92
CA SER A 79 10.92 25.27 0.23
C SER A 79 10.45 24.40 1.40
N ARG A 80 9.65 23.36 1.15
CA ARG A 80 9.19 22.43 2.20
C ARG A 80 10.36 21.69 2.85
N LEU A 81 11.32 21.21 2.06
CA LEU A 81 12.53 20.57 2.58
C LEU A 81 13.36 21.53 3.45
N LEU A 82 13.45 22.82 3.06
CA LEU A 82 14.12 23.83 3.88
C LEU A 82 13.44 24.03 5.23
N ILE A 83 12.10 24.10 5.27
CA ILE A 83 11.34 24.21 6.51
C ILE A 83 11.56 23.00 7.41
N GLU A 84 11.56 21.78 6.88
CA GLU A 84 11.85 20.57 7.69
C GLU A 84 13.26 20.62 8.31
N LYS A 85 14.26 21.12 7.57
CA LYS A 85 15.61 21.35 8.12
C LYS A 85 15.62 22.41 9.22
N GLN A 86 14.79 23.46 9.11
CA GLN A 86 14.63 24.46 10.17
C GLN A 86 13.93 23.87 11.41
N ARG A 87 12.88 23.06 11.22
CA ARG A 87 12.19 22.32 12.30
C ARG A 87 13.16 21.40 13.05
N LEU A 88 14.03 20.70 12.34
CA LEU A 88 15.10 19.90 12.97
C LEU A 88 15.98 20.74 13.89
N ASN A 89 16.37 21.95 13.44
CA ASN A 89 17.15 22.86 14.27
C ASN A 89 16.36 23.33 15.50
N GLN A 90 15.06 23.60 15.38
CA GLN A 90 14.21 23.92 16.54
C GLN A 90 14.29 22.81 17.58
N PHE A 91 14.10 21.55 17.18
CA PHE A 91 14.19 20.40 18.10
C PHE A 91 15.57 20.25 18.73
N LYS A 92 16.66 20.46 17.97
CA LYS A 92 18.03 20.41 18.50
C LYS A 92 18.30 21.48 19.55
N THR A 93 17.67 22.65 19.43
CA THR A 93 17.85 23.76 20.38
C THR A 93 16.85 23.76 21.53
N TYR A 94 15.72 23.07 21.38
CA TYR A 94 14.63 23.07 22.35
C TYR A 94 15.03 22.35 23.66
N GLN A 95 14.61 22.95 24.78
CA GLN A 95 14.81 22.41 26.11
C GLN A 95 13.47 22.27 26.82
N PRO A 96 13.01 21.05 27.12
CA PRO A 96 11.72 20.84 27.78
C PRO A 96 11.74 21.33 29.23
N GLU A 97 10.61 21.88 29.68
CA GLU A 97 10.44 22.40 31.04
C GLU A 97 10.30 21.28 32.10
N GLU A 98 9.71 20.13 31.76
CA GLU A 98 9.35 19.07 32.71
C GLU A 98 9.92 17.68 32.34
N ASN A 99 11.08 17.31 32.88
CA ASN A 99 11.73 16.03 32.53
C ASN A 99 10.96 14.74 32.91
N ASN A 100 9.92 14.82 33.75
CA ASN A 100 9.18 13.65 34.28
C ASN A 100 7.70 13.58 33.85
N ALA A 101 7.26 14.43 32.93
CA ALA A 101 5.89 14.41 32.46
C ALA A 101 5.56 13.14 31.65
N GLU A 102 4.34 12.62 31.84
CA GLU A 102 3.83 11.48 31.08
C GLU A 102 3.74 11.82 29.59
N ILE A 103 4.15 10.87 28.74
CA ILE A 103 4.15 11.05 27.28
C ILE A 103 2.72 11.01 26.79
N ASP A 104 2.26 12.13 26.25
CA ASP A 104 1.04 12.15 25.44
C ASP A 104 1.39 11.82 24.00
N TYR A 105 1.16 10.56 23.61
CA TYR A 105 1.45 10.11 22.26
C TYR A 105 0.47 10.66 21.21
N GLU A 106 -0.73 11.12 21.60
CA GLU A 106 -1.66 11.73 20.64
C GLU A 106 -1.11 13.10 20.20
N ASP A 107 -0.81 13.97 21.15
CA ASP A 107 -0.26 15.31 20.85
C ASP A 107 1.09 15.22 20.12
N PHE A 108 1.94 14.26 20.52
CA PHE A 108 3.24 14.02 19.87
C PHE A 108 3.08 13.60 18.40
N ASN A 109 2.16 12.68 18.13
CA ASN A 109 1.88 12.24 16.77
C ASN A 109 1.23 13.37 15.95
N ASP A 110 0.35 14.17 16.54
CA ASP A 110 -0.24 15.32 15.87
C ASP A 110 0.83 16.34 15.44
N LEU A 111 1.81 16.62 16.30
CA LEU A 111 2.95 17.48 15.98
C LEU A 111 3.79 16.91 14.82
N LEU A 112 4.10 15.60 14.85
CA LEU A 112 5.00 14.98 13.87
C LEU A 112 4.33 14.56 12.55
N PHE A 113 3.02 14.33 12.51
CA PHE A 113 2.36 13.76 11.33
C PHE A 113 1.25 14.65 10.77
N VAL A 114 0.50 15.37 11.60
CA VAL A 114 -0.65 16.17 11.15
C VAL A 114 -0.23 17.60 10.83
N ARG A 115 0.56 18.24 11.70
CA ARG A 115 0.96 19.65 11.49
C ARG A 115 2.02 19.84 10.40
N ARG A 116 2.58 18.75 9.85
CA ARG A 116 3.59 18.81 8.80
C ARG A 116 3.04 19.23 7.44
N ASP A 117 1.73 19.14 7.21
CA ASP A 117 1.10 19.58 5.96
C ASP A 117 1.26 21.10 5.72
N VAL A 118 1.35 21.87 6.80
CA VAL A 118 1.63 23.31 6.79
C VAL A 118 3.15 23.52 6.70
N ALA A 119 3.62 24.22 5.67
CA ALA A 119 5.06 24.47 5.44
C ALA A 119 5.59 25.63 6.29
N GLU A 120 5.44 25.55 7.61
CA GLU A 120 5.80 26.61 8.56
C GLU A 120 6.62 26.07 9.74
N MET A 121 7.43 26.93 10.38
CA MET A 121 8.13 26.57 11.60
C MET A 121 7.15 26.36 12.77
N TYR A 122 7.54 25.53 13.74
CA TYR A 122 6.71 25.35 14.94
C TYR A 122 6.76 26.60 15.82
N THR A 123 5.62 26.94 16.41
CA THR A 123 5.48 27.93 17.48
C THR A 123 6.02 27.38 18.80
N ASP A 124 6.32 28.27 19.75
CA ASP A 124 6.77 27.86 21.08
C ASP A 124 5.70 27.02 21.79
N GLU A 125 4.42 27.35 21.59
CA GLU A 125 3.27 26.59 22.09
C GLU A 125 3.22 25.17 21.52
N GLU A 126 3.56 24.99 20.25
CA GLU A 126 3.63 23.67 19.62
C GLU A 126 4.78 22.84 20.14
N LEU A 127 5.93 23.46 20.39
CA LEU A 127 7.09 22.77 20.94
C LEU A 127 6.87 22.30 22.39
N LYS A 128 6.00 22.97 23.16
CA LYS A 128 5.63 22.56 24.54
C LYS A 128 5.01 21.16 24.61
N VAL A 129 4.51 20.61 23.50
CA VAL A 129 4.09 19.21 23.41
C VAL A 129 5.24 18.23 23.70
N LEU A 130 6.48 18.62 23.39
CA LEU A 130 7.67 17.83 23.69
C LEU A 130 8.01 17.99 25.18
N LYS A 131 7.36 17.21 26.03
CA LYS A 131 7.43 17.43 27.48
C LYS A 131 8.76 17.02 28.09
N ASN A 132 9.51 16.09 27.49
CA ASN A 132 10.77 15.57 28.04
C ASN A 132 11.83 15.28 26.95
N ARG A 133 13.07 15.02 27.39
CA ARG A 133 14.21 14.78 26.48
C ARG A 133 14.04 13.57 25.56
N LYS A 134 13.31 12.54 25.99
CA LYS A 134 13.05 11.35 25.15
C LYS A 134 12.22 11.74 23.93
N MET A 135 11.14 12.50 24.14
CA MET A 135 10.28 12.99 23.04
C MET A 135 11.05 13.90 22.08
N VAL A 136 11.92 14.77 22.61
CA VAL A 136 12.77 15.63 21.77
C VAL A 136 13.71 14.79 20.90
N ASN A 137 14.38 13.77 21.47
CA ASN A 137 15.27 12.90 20.70
C ASN A 137 14.51 12.10 19.64
N GLU A 138 13.33 11.58 19.96
CA GLU A 138 12.46 10.87 19.01
C GLU A 138 12.00 11.80 17.87
N ALA A 139 11.63 13.05 18.19
CA ALA A 139 11.31 14.06 17.18
C ALA A 139 12.50 14.42 16.28
N ILE A 140 13.73 14.44 16.83
CA ILE A 140 14.97 14.63 16.06
C ILE A 140 15.17 13.46 15.09
N GLU A 141 15.15 12.22 15.58
CA GLU A 141 15.34 11.01 14.77
C GLU A 141 14.30 10.93 13.63
N GLU A 142 13.02 11.07 13.95
CA GLU A 142 11.91 11.05 12.97
C GLU A 142 12.03 12.19 11.93
N THR A 143 12.52 13.36 12.33
CA THR A 143 12.70 14.49 11.40
C THR A 143 13.94 14.30 10.53
N GLU A 144 15.03 13.75 11.05
CA GLU A 144 16.23 13.39 10.27
C GLU A 144 15.89 12.32 9.21
N ASP A 145 15.15 11.29 9.58
CA ASP A 145 14.68 10.26 8.65
C ASP A 145 13.76 10.83 7.58
N ARG A 146 12.81 11.71 7.95
CA ARG A 146 11.95 12.39 6.97
C ARG A 146 12.75 13.25 6.01
N ILE A 147 13.69 14.07 6.50
CA ILE A 147 14.56 14.90 5.65
C ILE A 147 15.34 14.03 4.67
N LYS A 148 15.94 12.94 5.13
CA LYS A 148 16.66 11.98 4.28
C LYS A 148 15.76 11.40 3.19
N LEU A 149 14.53 11.04 3.52
CA LEU A 149 13.54 10.56 2.55
C LEU A 149 13.17 11.65 1.52
N MET A 150 12.98 12.89 1.96
CA MET A 150 12.65 14.03 1.08
C MET A 150 13.81 14.35 0.13
N GLU A 151 15.04 14.39 0.64
CA GLU A 151 16.25 14.58 -0.16
C GLU A 151 16.37 13.49 -1.23
N ASN A 152 16.17 12.23 -0.85
CA ASN A 152 16.19 11.11 -1.79
C ASN A 152 15.08 11.19 -2.85
N LYS A 153 13.92 11.80 -2.54
CA LYS A 153 12.82 12.00 -3.50
C LYS A 153 13.08 13.15 -4.47
N ILE A 154 13.73 14.22 -4.03
CA ILE A 154 14.09 15.36 -4.89
C ILE A 154 15.31 15.05 -5.77
N LEU A 155 16.24 14.22 -5.28
CA LEU A 155 17.51 13.94 -5.94
C LEU A 155 17.42 13.63 -7.45
N PRO A 156 16.47 12.81 -7.96
CA PRO A 156 16.35 12.54 -9.40
C PRO A 156 16.16 13.79 -10.27
N PHE A 157 15.51 14.83 -9.76
CA PHE A 157 15.29 16.07 -10.50
C PHE A 157 16.55 16.94 -10.53
N TYR A 158 17.34 16.93 -9.45
CA TYR A 158 18.67 17.52 -9.49
C TYR A 158 19.60 16.76 -10.42
N ASN A 159 19.53 15.43 -10.45
CA ASN A 159 20.29 14.61 -11.38
C ASN A 159 19.95 14.98 -12.82
N GLN A 160 18.67 15.09 -13.16
CA GLN A 160 18.21 15.53 -14.48
C GLN A 160 18.72 16.94 -14.82
N LYS A 161 18.56 17.91 -13.91
CA LYS A 161 19.02 19.29 -14.12
C LYS A 161 20.53 19.40 -14.34
N ASN A 162 21.31 18.56 -13.65
CA ASN A 162 22.77 18.56 -13.72
C ASN A 162 23.34 17.50 -14.68
N ASN A 163 22.48 16.81 -15.43
CA ASN A 163 22.86 15.71 -16.32
C ASN A 163 23.73 14.63 -15.65
N VAL A 164 23.40 14.28 -14.40
CA VAL A 164 24.04 13.21 -13.63
C VAL A 164 23.24 11.93 -13.84
N HIS A 165 23.92 10.84 -14.21
CA HIS A 165 23.29 9.56 -14.53
C HIS A 165 23.68 8.52 -13.47
N PRO A 166 22.83 8.28 -12.46
CA PRO A 166 23.19 7.34 -11.41
C PRO A 166 23.25 5.89 -11.91
N LYS A 167 23.99 5.06 -11.19
CA LYS A 167 24.03 3.61 -11.46
C LYS A 167 22.94 2.89 -10.68
N PHE A 168 22.12 2.13 -11.43
CA PHE A 168 21.05 1.32 -10.89
C PHE A 168 21.31 -0.18 -11.11
N GLU A 169 21.04 -0.98 -10.09
CA GLU A 169 21.07 -2.45 -10.13
C GLU A 169 19.72 -3.01 -9.66
N ILE A 170 19.32 -4.14 -10.22
CA ILE A 170 18.25 -4.98 -9.71
C ILE A 170 18.87 -5.96 -8.72
N LEU A 171 18.40 -5.95 -7.47
CA LEU A 171 18.81 -6.91 -6.45
C LEU A 171 17.72 -7.97 -6.29
N LEU A 172 18.06 -9.21 -6.62
CA LEU A 172 17.23 -10.37 -6.30
C LEU A 172 17.58 -10.81 -4.88
N THR A 173 16.60 -10.80 -3.98
CA THR A 173 16.78 -11.22 -2.60
C THR A 173 15.83 -12.35 -2.21
N LYS A 174 16.22 -13.10 -1.18
CA LYS A 174 15.42 -14.15 -0.57
C LYS A 174 15.33 -13.94 0.93
N ARG A 175 14.11 -13.99 1.44
CA ARG A 175 13.79 -13.89 2.87
C ARG A 175 13.07 -15.13 3.38
N LYS A 176 13.43 -15.61 4.57
CA LYS A 176 12.73 -16.71 5.26
C LYS A 176 12.08 -16.18 6.55
N GLY A 177 10.76 -16.04 6.56
CA GLY A 177 10.05 -15.44 7.69
C GLY A 177 10.54 -14.03 7.97
N ASN A 178 10.87 -13.75 9.24
CA ASN A 178 11.38 -12.45 9.70
C ASN A 178 12.91 -12.33 9.61
N SER A 179 13.60 -13.26 8.93
CA SER A 179 15.04 -13.13 8.74
C SER A 179 15.37 -11.89 7.90
N PRO A 180 16.57 -11.31 8.02
CA PRO A 180 17.06 -10.36 7.03
C PRO A 180 17.01 -10.96 5.62
N PRO A 181 16.77 -10.15 4.57
CA PRO A 181 16.84 -10.60 3.19
C PRO A 181 18.30 -10.91 2.82
N VAL A 182 18.52 -12.03 2.13
CA VAL A 182 19.82 -12.42 1.57
C VAL A 182 19.82 -12.09 0.09
N VAL A 183 20.82 -11.31 -0.37
CA VAL A 183 21.01 -11.03 -1.79
C VAL A 183 21.49 -12.31 -2.49
N LEU A 184 20.73 -12.75 -3.48
CA LEU A 184 21.05 -13.91 -4.31
C LEU A 184 21.83 -13.49 -5.56
N GLU A 185 21.41 -12.39 -6.20
CA GLU A 185 21.98 -11.94 -7.46
C GLU A 185 21.83 -10.43 -7.62
N ARG A 186 22.73 -9.84 -8.40
CA ARG A 186 22.66 -8.45 -8.83
C ARG A 186 22.77 -8.37 -10.34
N VAL A 187 21.87 -7.63 -10.96
CA VAL A 187 21.80 -7.48 -12.40
C VAL A 187 21.77 -6.00 -12.73
N ASN A 188 22.48 -5.58 -13.78
CA ASN A 188 22.41 -4.20 -14.24
C ASN A 188 20.96 -3.85 -14.61
N TYR A 189 20.47 -2.71 -14.13
CA TYR A 189 19.15 -2.23 -14.50
C TYR A 189 19.18 -1.61 -15.90
N THR A 190 18.30 -2.07 -16.80
CA THR A 190 18.25 -1.62 -18.20
C THR A 190 17.02 -0.76 -18.51
N GLY A 191 16.39 -0.17 -17.48
CA GLY A 191 15.16 0.62 -17.64
C GLY A 191 13.86 -0.19 -17.57
N ASP A 192 13.92 -1.50 -17.39
CA ASP A 192 12.73 -2.36 -17.36
C ASP A 192 12.83 -3.48 -16.31
N LEU A 193 12.24 -3.23 -15.14
CA LEU A 193 12.10 -4.17 -14.03
C LEU A 193 11.11 -5.28 -14.36
N HIS A 194 10.10 -5.01 -15.20
CA HIS A 194 9.12 -6.02 -15.59
C HIS A 194 9.78 -7.12 -16.41
N LYS A 195 10.67 -6.76 -17.34
CA LYS A 195 11.47 -7.73 -18.10
C LYS A 195 12.33 -8.61 -17.19
N ALA A 196 12.94 -8.03 -16.16
CA ALA A 196 13.69 -8.81 -15.16
C ALA A 196 12.78 -9.74 -14.36
N GLY A 197 11.60 -9.25 -13.94
CA GLY A 197 10.56 -10.05 -13.29
C GLY A 197 10.09 -11.21 -14.18
N GLU A 198 9.82 -10.98 -15.46
CA GLU A 198 9.46 -12.01 -16.42
C GLU A 198 10.56 -13.06 -16.60
N ASN A 199 11.82 -12.62 -16.73
CA ASN A 199 12.96 -13.53 -16.83
C ASN A 199 13.11 -14.38 -15.57
N LEU A 200 12.92 -13.80 -14.39
CA LEU A 200 12.95 -14.52 -13.13
C LEU A 200 11.81 -15.54 -13.04
N MET A 201 10.59 -15.16 -13.42
CA MET A 201 9.44 -16.06 -13.43
C MET A 201 9.63 -17.20 -14.43
N LYS A 202 10.13 -16.91 -15.64
CA LYS A 202 10.52 -17.93 -16.62
C LYS A 202 11.60 -18.85 -16.05
N PHE A 203 12.66 -18.31 -15.46
CA PHE A 203 13.73 -19.12 -14.88
C PHE A 203 13.22 -20.07 -13.78
N MET A 204 12.35 -19.60 -12.89
CA MET A 204 11.84 -20.41 -11.76
C MET A 204 10.78 -21.44 -12.17
N PHE A 205 9.98 -21.13 -13.20
CA PHE A 205 8.73 -21.83 -13.46
C PHE A 205 8.54 -22.36 -14.89
N SER A 206 9.35 -21.94 -15.86
CA SER A 206 9.28 -22.49 -17.23
C SER A 206 9.62 -23.98 -17.27
N ASN A 207 9.14 -24.68 -18.29
CA ASN A 207 9.45 -26.08 -18.58
C ASN A 207 9.05 -27.08 -17.48
N ARG A 208 8.20 -26.67 -16.55
CA ARG A 208 7.64 -27.59 -15.55
C ARG A 208 6.60 -28.47 -16.23
N ARG A 209 6.84 -29.78 -16.19
CA ARG A 209 5.90 -30.80 -16.73
C ARG A 209 4.66 -30.97 -15.87
N HIS A 210 4.73 -30.57 -14.60
CA HIS A 210 3.67 -30.77 -13.63
C HIS A 210 3.20 -29.43 -13.07
N ALA A 211 1.89 -29.34 -12.85
CA ALA A 211 1.29 -28.18 -12.21
C ALA A 211 1.85 -27.99 -10.79
N ILE A 212 2.13 -26.74 -10.43
CA ILE A 212 2.62 -26.39 -9.09
C ILE A 212 1.44 -26.44 -8.13
N GLN A 213 1.53 -27.22 -7.06
CA GLN A 213 0.48 -27.27 -6.05
C GLN A 213 0.76 -26.28 -4.93
N VAL A 214 -0.16 -25.34 -4.71
CA VAL A 214 -0.14 -24.41 -3.57
C VAL A 214 -1.52 -24.37 -2.92
N THR A 215 -1.59 -24.25 -1.59
CA THR A 215 -2.90 -24.18 -0.92
C THR A 215 -3.60 -22.85 -1.22
N THR A 216 -2.86 -21.75 -1.15
CA THR A 216 -3.39 -20.40 -1.32
C THR A 216 -2.47 -19.63 -2.25
N LEU A 217 -3.05 -19.02 -3.29
CA LEU A 217 -2.36 -18.10 -4.18
C LEU A 217 -2.85 -16.67 -3.89
N GLY A 218 -1.92 -15.78 -3.58
CA GLY A 218 -2.19 -14.36 -3.38
C GLY A 218 -1.67 -13.53 -4.55
N VAL A 219 -2.52 -12.69 -5.13
CA VAL A 219 -2.16 -11.80 -6.24
C VAL A 219 -2.41 -10.35 -5.82
N TYR A 220 -1.36 -9.54 -5.94
CA TYR A 220 -1.32 -8.13 -5.55
C TYR A 220 -0.77 -7.33 -6.74
N PRO A 221 -1.63 -6.81 -7.63
CA PRO A 221 -1.23 -6.16 -8.87
C PRO A 221 -0.81 -4.73 -8.56
N LYS A 222 0.42 -4.56 -8.07
CA LYS A 222 1.07 -3.24 -7.98
C LYS A 222 2.09 -3.03 -9.11
N CYS A 223 2.70 -4.12 -9.60
CA CYS A 223 3.35 -4.18 -10.91
C CYS A 223 2.84 -5.45 -11.62
N SER A 224 2.30 -5.33 -12.83
CA SER A 224 1.92 -6.49 -13.64
C SER A 224 3.19 -7.28 -13.99
N THR A 225 3.46 -8.36 -13.27
CA THR A 225 4.48 -9.35 -13.64
C THR A 225 3.78 -10.44 -14.43
N GLN A 226 4.20 -10.68 -15.67
CA GLN A 226 3.59 -11.75 -16.46
C GLN A 226 4.05 -13.11 -15.95
N LEU A 227 3.08 -13.99 -15.70
CA LEU A 227 3.37 -15.40 -15.44
C LEU A 227 3.73 -16.09 -16.77
N PRO A 228 4.65 -17.08 -16.77
CA PRO A 228 4.95 -17.85 -17.96
C PRO A 228 3.69 -18.55 -18.49
N HIS A 229 3.47 -18.51 -19.80
CA HIS A 229 2.24 -19.05 -20.42
C HIS A 229 2.04 -20.56 -20.17
N ASP A 230 3.13 -21.31 -20.07
CA ASP A 230 3.14 -22.75 -19.78
C ASP A 230 2.93 -23.08 -18.30
N LEU A 231 2.94 -22.08 -17.41
CA LEU A 231 2.75 -22.28 -15.99
C LEU A 231 1.30 -22.69 -15.67
N LYS A 232 1.16 -23.88 -15.06
CA LYS A 232 -0.08 -24.34 -14.44
C LYS A 232 0.08 -24.44 -12.93
N ILE A 233 -0.92 -23.97 -12.19
CA ILE A 233 -0.94 -23.92 -10.73
C ILE A 233 -2.22 -24.57 -10.23
N ARG A 234 -2.09 -25.58 -9.37
CA ARG A 234 -3.20 -26.18 -8.63
C ARG A 234 -3.38 -25.46 -7.31
N ILE A 235 -4.56 -24.87 -7.10
CA ILE A 235 -4.86 -24.07 -5.92
C ILE A 235 -6.15 -24.53 -5.25
N LYS A 236 -6.26 -24.28 -3.94
CA LYS A 236 -7.54 -24.40 -3.22
C LYS A 236 -8.17 -23.04 -3.00
N ASN A 237 -7.34 -22.06 -2.63
CA ASN A 237 -7.77 -20.73 -2.25
C ASN A 237 -7.11 -19.68 -3.14
N LEU A 238 -7.88 -18.66 -3.51
CA LEU A 238 -7.39 -17.48 -4.22
C LEU A 238 -7.60 -16.24 -3.34
N LYS A 239 -6.56 -15.43 -3.19
CA LYS A 239 -6.64 -14.09 -2.62
C LYS A 239 -6.26 -13.07 -3.68
N SER A 240 -7.13 -12.12 -3.95
CA SER A 240 -6.89 -11.03 -4.89
C SER A 240 -7.10 -9.71 -4.16
N ARG A 241 -6.12 -8.82 -4.27
CA ARG A 241 -6.21 -7.46 -3.71
C ARG A 241 -5.69 -6.48 -4.73
N GLY A 242 -6.49 -5.54 -5.19
CA GLY A 242 -6.08 -4.52 -6.16
C GLY A 242 -7.24 -3.99 -7.00
N GLU A 243 -6.97 -2.97 -7.81
CA GLU A 243 -7.97 -2.29 -8.64
C GLU A 243 -7.95 -2.94 -10.05
N GLY A 244 -9.10 -3.48 -10.50
CA GLY A 244 -9.34 -3.87 -11.90
C GLY A 244 -9.84 -5.31 -12.20
N PRO A 245 -10.46 -5.53 -13.39
CA PRO A 245 -11.03 -6.82 -13.86
C PRO A 245 -9.98 -7.82 -14.33
N LEU A 246 -8.97 -7.27 -15.03
CA LEU A 246 -8.11 -8.01 -15.95
C LEU A 246 -7.23 -9.04 -15.24
N GLU A 247 -7.07 -8.94 -13.94
CA GLU A 247 -6.17 -9.78 -13.15
C GLU A 247 -6.72 -11.19 -12.91
N LEU A 248 -8.02 -11.34 -12.64
CA LEU A 248 -8.63 -12.65 -12.42
C LEU A 248 -8.71 -13.46 -13.71
N GLU A 249 -9.01 -12.81 -14.83
CA GLU A 249 -9.04 -13.45 -16.15
C GLU A 249 -7.65 -13.91 -16.57
N ARG A 250 -6.63 -13.04 -16.47
CA ARG A 250 -5.23 -13.40 -16.73
C ARG A 250 -4.78 -14.55 -15.85
N LEU A 251 -5.11 -14.51 -14.56
CA LEU A 251 -4.73 -15.57 -13.63
C LEU A 251 -5.43 -16.90 -13.95
N SER A 252 -6.68 -16.85 -14.42
CA SER A 252 -7.47 -18.06 -14.73
C SER A 252 -6.77 -18.97 -15.74
N GLN A 253 -6.02 -18.38 -16.68
CA GLN A 253 -5.26 -19.11 -17.71
C GLN A 253 -4.15 -19.97 -17.11
N HIS A 254 -3.66 -19.61 -15.92
CA HIS A 254 -2.61 -20.33 -15.19
C HIS A 254 -3.15 -21.28 -14.12
N ILE A 255 -4.45 -21.25 -13.81
CA ILE A 255 -5.05 -22.18 -12.84
C ILE A 255 -5.36 -23.50 -13.54
N ASP A 256 -4.84 -24.61 -13.00
CA ASP A 256 -5.13 -25.95 -13.48
C ASP A 256 -6.61 -26.30 -13.25
N GLU A 257 -7.25 -26.90 -14.25
CA GLU A 257 -8.69 -27.23 -14.24
C GLU A 257 -9.12 -28.07 -13.04
N SER A 258 -8.23 -28.92 -12.52
CA SER A 258 -8.47 -29.74 -11.32
C SER A 258 -8.65 -28.94 -10.03
N SER A 259 -8.33 -27.63 -10.05
CA SER A 259 -8.56 -26.72 -8.93
C SER A 259 -10.03 -26.36 -8.75
N TYR A 260 -10.83 -26.46 -9.82
CA TYR A 260 -12.22 -26.00 -9.80
C TYR A 260 -13.19 -27.06 -9.26
N PRO A 261 -14.21 -26.66 -8.46
CA PRO A 261 -14.43 -25.32 -7.93
C PRO A 261 -13.45 -24.98 -6.78
N LEU A 262 -12.96 -23.73 -6.75
CA LEU A 262 -12.09 -23.25 -5.67
C LEU A 262 -12.82 -23.31 -4.32
N GLU A 263 -12.08 -23.59 -3.24
CA GLU A 263 -12.63 -23.66 -1.88
C GLU A 263 -12.97 -22.25 -1.36
N ILE A 264 -12.03 -21.30 -1.50
CA ILE A 264 -12.20 -19.92 -1.04
C ILE A 264 -11.68 -18.95 -2.10
N VAL A 265 -12.46 -17.93 -2.41
CA VAL A 265 -12.02 -16.75 -3.16
C VAL A 265 -12.18 -15.54 -2.26
N ASP A 266 -11.10 -14.81 -2.00
CA ASP A 266 -11.02 -13.66 -1.11
C ASP A 266 -10.62 -12.45 -1.94
N ILE A 267 -11.54 -11.50 -2.11
CA ILE A 267 -11.36 -10.31 -2.95
C ILE A 267 -11.38 -9.08 -2.04
N GLU A 268 -10.31 -8.31 -2.09
CA GLU A 268 -10.20 -7.01 -1.42
C GLU A 268 -10.09 -5.91 -2.47
N LYS A 269 -11.11 -5.05 -2.57
CA LYS A 269 -11.11 -3.88 -3.46
C LYS A 269 -11.56 -2.62 -2.73
N HIS A 270 -10.89 -1.51 -3.04
CA HIS A 270 -11.23 -0.19 -2.50
C HIS A 270 -12.32 0.52 -3.32
N SER A 271 -12.41 0.26 -4.63
CA SER A 271 -13.55 0.58 -5.49
C SER A 271 -13.96 -0.63 -6.32
N PHE A 272 -15.26 -0.77 -6.63
CA PHE A 272 -15.75 -1.71 -7.63
C PHE A 272 -16.45 -0.91 -8.73
N ASP A 273 -15.71 0.01 -9.34
CA ASP A 273 -16.24 0.87 -10.40
C ASP A 273 -16.69 0.03 -11.62
N ASP A 274 -16.08 -1.14 -11.82
CA ASP A 274 -16.47 -2.13 -12.82
C ASP A 274 -17.08 -3.38 -12.13
N ILE A 275 -18.42 -3.44 -12.07
CA ILE A 275 -19.17 -4.61 -11.55
C ILE A 275 -18.88 -5.87 -12.39
N GLU A 276 -18.47 -5.72 -13.65
CA GLU A 276 -18.13 -6.82 -14.56
C GLU A 276 -16.98 -7.69 -14.03
N ASP A 277 -16.03 -7.10 -13.30
CA ASP A 277 -14.88 -7.78 -12.67
C ASP A 277 -15.31 -8.90 -11.72
N LEU A 278 -16.41 -8.67 -11.03
CA LEU A 278 -16.94 -9.56 -10.01
C LEU A 278 -17.83 -10.66 -10.62
N ILE A 279 -18.32 -10.45 -11.85
CA ILE A 279 -19.03 -11.44 -12.66
C ILE A 279 -18.05 -12.44 -13.30
N HIS A 280 -16.80 -12.50 -12.82
CA HIS A 280 -15.87 -13.53 -13.26
C HIS A 280 -16.36 -14.95 -12.86
N LYS A 281 -16.24 -15.91 -13.78
CA LYS A 281 -16.68 -17.32 -13.57
C LYS A 281 -16.09 -17.96 -12.31
N ILE A 282 -14.88 -17.53 -11.91
CA ILE A 282 -14.24 -18.00 -10.67
C ILE A 282 -15.05 -17.58 -9.44
N CYS A 283 -15.52 -16.34 -9.40
CA CYS A 283 -16.35 -15.83 -8.32
C CYS A 283 -17.68 -16.58 -8.29
N ALA A 284 -18.30 -16.84 -9.44
CA ALA A 284 -19.59 -17.54 -9.50
C ALA A 284 -19.53 -19.04 -9.13
N SER A 285 -18.35 -19.67 -9.19
CA SER A 285 -18.21 -21.13 -9.06
C SER A 285 -17.51 -21.60 -7.78
N CYS A 286 -16.89 -20.71 -6.99
CA CYS A 286 -16.20 -21.13 -5.77
C CYS A 286 -17.16 -21.51 -4.63
N LYS A 287 -16.68 -22.27 -3.63
CA LYS A 287 -17.52 -22.73 -2.51
C LYS A 287 -17.82 -21.60 -1.52
N VAL A 288 -16.84 -20.73 -1.26
CA VAL A 288 -16.95 -19.59 -0.36
C VAL A 288 -16.34 -18.35 -1.03
N LEU A 289 -17.12 -17.29 -1.13
CA LEU A 289 -16.65 -15.99 -1.61
C LEU A 289 -16.56 -15.01 -0.43
N ILE A 290 -15.40 -14.42 -0.22
CA ILE A 290 -15.15 -13.37 0.77
C ILE A 290 -14.92 -12.07 -0.01
N LEU A 291 -15.70 -11.05 0.34
CA LEU A 291 -15.58 -9.72 -0.26
C LEU A 291 -15.24 -8.72 0.85
N ASN A 292 -14.12 -8.02 0.68
CA ASN A 292 -13.69 -6.93 1.54
C ASN A 292 -13.71 -5.63 0.73
N GLY A 293 -14.41 -4.61 1.22
CA GLY A 293 -14.47 -3.32 0.55
C GLY A 293 -15.60 -2.43 1.06
N ASN A 294 -15.80 -1.28 0.42
CA ASN A 294 -16.90 -0.38 0.76
C ASN A 294 -18.25 -1.02 0.39
N ILE A 295 -19.18 -0.99 1.35
CA ILE A 295 -20.51 -1.60 1.25
C ILE A 295 -21.32 -1.11 0.04
N ASP A 296 -21.18 0.17 -0.32
CA ASP A 296 -21.92 0.79 -1.42
C ASP A 296 -21.61 0.13 -2.76
N TYR A 297 -20.40 -0.39 -2.90
CA TYR A 297 -19.93 -1.06 -4.10
C TYR A 297 -20.17 -2.58 -4.07
N VAL A 298 -20.19 -3.19 -2.89
CA VAL A 298 -20.36 -4.65 -2.73
C VAL A 298 -21.83 -5.07 -2.83
N LEU A 299 -22.76 -4.24 -2.35
CA LEU A 299 -24.19 -4.57 -2.33
C LEU A 299 -24.83 -4.84 -3.71
N PRO A 300 -24.56 -4.03 -4.76
CA PRO A 300 -25.06 -4.31 -6.10
C PRO A 300 -24.63 -5.69 -6.62
N PHE A 301 -23.41 -6.14 -6.28
CA PHE A 301 -22.86 -7.40 -6.74
C PHE A 301 -23.55 -8.64 -6.14
N LEU A 302 -23.94 -8.58 -4.86
CA LEU A 302 -24.61 -9.69 -4.19
C LEU A 302 -25.86 -10.19 -4.91
N ARG A 303 -26.53 -9.30 -5.66
CA ARG A 303 -27.72 -9.63 -6.45
C ARG A 303 -27.44 -10.63 -7.58
N PHE A 304 -26.19 -10.72 -8.04
CA PHE A 304 -25.75 -11.61 -9.11
C PHE A 304 -25.24 -12.97 -8.61
N LEU A 305 -24.94 -13.09 -7.31
CA LEU A 305 -24.49 -14.34 -6.71
C LEU A 305 -25.67 -15.29 -6.46
N LYS A 306 -25.77 -16.36 -7.25
CA LYS A 306 -26.76 -17.43 -7.03
C LYS A 306 -26.11 -18.61 -6.32
N ASN A 307 -26.69 -19.03 -5.19
CA ASN A 307 -26.38 -20.28 -4.47
C ASN A 307 -24.96 -20.40 -3.90
N GLN A 308 -24.35 -19.28 -3.51
CA GLN A 308 -22.99 -19.26 -2.98
C GLN A 308 -22.97 -18.80 -1.52
N LYS A 309 -22.09 -19.40 -0.71
CA LYS A 309 -21.82 -18.88 0.64
C LYS A 309 -20.93 -17.64 0.49
N CYS A 310 -21.47 -16.48 0.86
CA CYS A 310 -20.76 -15.21 0.80
C CYS A 310 -20.51 -14.68 2.22
N THR A 311 -19.28 -14.24 2.47
CA THR A 311 -18.90 -13.49 3.67
C THR A 311 -18.50 -12.09 3.26
N LEU A 312 -19.06 -11.10 3.95
CA LEU A 312 -18.82 -9.69 3.68
C LEU A 312 -18.09 -9.06 4.85
N HIS A 313 -16.97 -8.42 4.57
CA HIS A 313 -16.32 -7.52 5.51
C HIS A 313 -16.34 -6.13 4.88
N PHE A 314 -16.83 -5.14 5.61
CA PHE A 314 -16.89 -3.77 5.12
C PHE A 314 -16.47 -2.83 6.23
N ASP A 315 -15.74 -1.79 5.85
CA ASP A 315 -15.40 -0.69 6.74
C ASP A 315 -16.59 0.27 6.76
N VAL A 316 -17.20 0.43 7.92
CA VAL A 316 -18.22 1.48 8.12
C VAL A 316 -17.48 2.77 8.47
N ILE A 317 -17.26 3.63 7.47
CA ILE A 317 -16.84 5.01 7.73
C ILE A 317 -18.08 5.78 8.20
N LEU A 318 -18.35 5.75 9.51
CA LEU A 318 -19.28 6.68 10.12
C LEU A 318 -18.67 8.08 10.05
N ILE A 319 -19.08 8.90 9.07
CA ILE A 319 -18.86 10.35 9.10
C ILE A 319 -19.78 10.91 10.19
N SER A 320 -19.38 10.73 11.46
CA SER A 320 -19.97 11.47 12.57
C SER A 320 -19.31 12.84 12.56
N LYS A 321 -20.10 13.92 12.57
CA LYS A 321 -19.60 15.28 12.82
C LYS A 321 -19.12 15.48 14.27
N SER A 322 -18.85 14.40 15.04
CA SER A 322 -18.41 14.47 16.44
C SER A 322 -17.89 13.12 16.98
N LYS A 323 -16.59 12.80 16.80
CA LYS A 323 -15.73 11.77 17.49
C LYS A 323 -16.26 10.30 17.64
N PRO A 324 -15.37 9.36 18.01
CA PRO A 324 -14.51 8.58 17.12
C PRO A 324 -15.20 7.34 16.51
N SER A 325 -14.58 6.82 15.45
CA SER A 325 -14.98 5.67 14.64
C SER A 325 -15.18 4.37 15.43
N LEU A 326 -16.35 3.75 15.28
CA LEU A 326 -16.65 2.40 15.72
C LEU A 326 -16.46 1.43 14.55
N ASN A 327 -15.54 0.46 14.69
CA ASN A 327 -15.44 -0.68 13.76
C ASN A 327 -16.58 -1.66 14.04
N LEU A 328 -17.48 -1.84 13.08
CA LEU A 328 -18.57 -2.83 13.11
C LEU A 328 -18.18 -4.06 12.28
N TYR A 329 -18.26 -5.26 12.86
CA TYR A 329 -18.05 -6.53 12.15
C TYR A 329 -19.39 -7.25 11.98
N GLY A 330 -19.77 -7.61 10.75
CA GLY A 330 -20.97 -8.39 10.43
C GLY A 330 -20.67 -9.89 10.19
N ILE A 331 -21.59 -10.79 10.56
CA ILE A 331 -21.46 -12.25 10.40
C ILE A 331 -22.43 -12.77 9.32
N GLY A 332 -21.88 -13.42 8.30
CA GLY A 332 -22.40 -14.49 7.42
C GLY A 332 -23.86 -14.48 6.93
N TRP A 333 -24.05 -14.52 5.60
CA TRP A 333 -25.34 -14.70 4.94
C TRP A 333 -25.46 -16.05 4.20
N LYS A 334 -26.66 -16.64 4.17
CA LYS A 334 -27.06 -17.72 3.25
C LYS A 334 -28.36 -17.30 2.56
N PRO A 335 -28.43 -17.23 1.21
CA PRO A 335 -29.68 -16.88 0.55
C PRO A 335 -30.56 -18.12 0.38
N THR A 336 -31.81 -18.05 0.87
CA THR A 336 -32.92 -18.87 0.38
C THR A 336 -34.11 -17.97 0.09
N ASN A 337 -34.53 -17.97 -1.18
CA ASN A 337 -35.74 -17.44 -1.79
C ASN A 337 -36.27 -16.07 -1.33
N LEU A 338 -36.16 -15.11 -2.25
CA LEU A 338 -36.79 -13.79 -2.23
C LEU A 338 -38.29 -13.87 -1.95
N LEU A 339 -38.72 -13.37 -0.79
CA LEU A 339 -39.98 -12.70 -0.56
C LEU A 339 -39.76 -11.68 0.56
N ALA A 340 -40.23 -10.45 0.33
CA ALA A 340 -39.96 -9.26 1.13
C ALA A 340 -40.28 -9.45 2.63
N ILE A 341 -39.28 -9.22 3.51
CA ILE A 341 -39.46 -9.13 4.98
C ILE A 341 -38.47 -8.07 5.53
N PRO A 342 -38.83 -7.26 6.55
CA PRO A 342 -38.08 -6.07 6.97
C PRO A 342 -36.73 -6.39 7.62
N MET A 343 -35.79 -5.43 7.57
CA MET A 343 -34.51 -5.51 8.28
C MET A 343 -34.72 -5.45 9.81
N ASP A 344 -34.47 -6.57 10.49
CA ASP A 344 -34.15 -6.58 11.92
C ASP A 344 -32.65 -6.93 12.09
N LEU A 345 -31.83 -5.90 12.27
CA LEU A 345 -30.41 -6.02 12.61
C LEU A 345 -30.27 -6.26 14.13
N LYS A 346 -29.81 -7.46 14.53
CA LYS A 346 -29.39 -7.72 15.91
C LYS A 346 -27.90 -7.38 16.07
N TYR A 347 -27.62 -6.34 16.86
CA TYR A 347 -26.27 -5.91 17.22
C TYR A 347 -25.75 -6.66 18.46
N GLY A 348 -24.48 -7.06 18.43
CA GLY A 348 -23.76 -7.57 19.60
C GLY A 348 -22.50 -6.75 19.84
N ILE A 349 -22.44 -6.03 20.97
CA ILE A 349 -21.25 -5.29 21.42
C ILE A 349 -20.35 -6.27 22.18
N ARG A 350 -19.11 -6.49 21.72
CA ARG A 350 -18.06 -7.12 22.54
C ARG A 350 -17.04 -6.07 22.97
N LYS A 351 -17.00 -5.80 24.27
CA LYS A 351 -15.87 -5.07 24.89
C LYS A 351 -14.67 -6.02 24.97
N ASN A 352 -13.49 -5.49 24.64
CA ASN A 352 -12.22 -6.21 24.71
C ASN A 352 -11.92 -6.66 26.14
N THR A 353 -12.11 -7.94 26.42
CA THR A 353 -11.46 -8.64 27.52
C THR A 353 -10.98 -9.99 27.00
N VAL A 354 -9.66 -10.23 27.10
CA VAL A 354 -9.04 -11.54 26.84
C VAL A 354 -9.68 -12.57 27.77
N PRO A 355 -10.19 -13.71 27.26
CA PRO A 355 -9.58 -14.97 27.69
C PRO A 355 -9.60 -16.13 26.66
N LYS A 356 -8.80 -17.12 27.07
CA LYS A 356 -8.47 -18.43 26.54
C LYS A 356 -9.66 -19.31 26.09
N SER A 357 -9.30 -20.27 25.23
CA SER A 357 -9.96 -21.54 24.89
C SER A 357 -11.18 -21.46 23.96
N SER A 358 -10.98 -22.09 22.80
CA SER A 358 -11.97 -22.40 21.77
C SER A 358 -12.98 -23.44 22.25
N THR A 359 -14.28 -23.18 22.06
CA THR A 359 -15.28 -24.24 21.96
C THR A 359 -16.14 -24.00 20.71
N LEU A 360 -16.19 -25.04 19.86
CA LEU A 360 -16.99 -25.15 18.65
C LEU A 360 -18.49 -25.11 19.00
N LEU A 361 -19.29 -24.36 18.25
CA LEU A 361 -20.72 -24.63 18.12
C LEU A 361 -21.07 -24.80 16.64
N LYS A 362 -21.28 -26.06 16.24
CA LYS A 362 -22.03 -26.44 15.04
C LYS A 362 -23.51 -26.34 15.38
N MET A 363 -24.31 -25.69 14.55
CA MET A 363 -25.72 -26.03 14.40
C MET A 363 -26.15 -25.98 12.93
N LYS A 364 -27.12 -26.85 12.64
CA LYS A 364 -27.51 -27.46 11.35
C LYS A 364 -27.93 -26.46 10.27
#